data_AF-A0A7Y3EKK2-F1
#
_entry.id   AF-A0A7Y3EKK2-F1
#
_cell.length_a   1.000
_cell.length_b   1.000
_cell.length_c   1.000
_cell.angle_alpha   90.00
_cell.angle_beta   90.00
_cell.angle_gamma   90.00
#
_symmetry.space_group_name_H-M   'P 1'
#
loop_
_entity.id
_entity.type
_entity.pdbx_description
1 polymer ?
#
loop_
_entity_poly.entity_id
_entity_poly.type
_entity_poly.pdbx_seq_one_letter_code
_entity_poly.pdbx_strand_id
1 'polypeptide(L)'
;MKTLKYVITIVTLGVLWSCNISPKPIVYGQDACHYCKMTIVDKIHAAEVVTNKGKVYMFDASECMIHFMDEFDTSQIALYLSNNYTNPEELIDATQATFLISEKVPSPMGANLSAFKNKEDAIKLQSKKGGDIYTWDALIKKFED
;
A
#
# COMPACT_ATOMS: atom_id res chain seq x y z
N MET A 1 -11.23 28.16 -56.79
CA MET A 1 -10.76 26.91 -56.15
C MET A 1 -10.16 27.24 -54.79
N LYS A 2 -10.99 27.42 -53.75
CA LYS A 2 -10.60 27.85 -52.39
C LYS A 2 -11.38 27.09 -51.31
N THR A 3 -11.59 25.79 -51.50
CA THR A 3 -12.47 24.98 -50.63
C THR A 3 -11.75 23.76 -50.04
N LEU A 4 -10.41 23.82 -49.90
CA LEU A 4 -9.61 22.69 -49.40
C LEU A 4 -8.84 22.97 -48.09
N LYS A 5 -9.11 24.08 -47.39
CA LYS A 5 -8.28 24.52 -46.24
C LYS A 5 -8.89 24.38 -44.86
N TYR A 6 -10.15 23.94 -44.70
CA TYR A 6 -10.84 24.07 -43.41
C TYR A 6 -11.59 22.81 -42.97
N VAL A 7 -11.08 21.61 -43.27
CA VAL A 7 -11.59 20.35 -42.68
C VAL A 7 -10.55 19.66 -41.80
N ILE A 8 -9.31 20.17 -41.76
CA ILE A 8 -8.25 19.70 -40.85
C ILE A 8 -8.16 20.63 -39.65
N THR A 9 -9.28 20.94 -39.01
CA THR A 9 -9.25 21.27 -37.58
C THR A 9 -9.54 19.97 -36.87
N ILE A 10 -8.52 19.12 -36.86
CA ILE A 10 -8.39 17.99 -35.96
C ILE A 10 -8.59 18.55 -34.56
N VAL A 11 -9.82 18.43 -34.06
CA VAL A 11 -10.15 18.52 -32.65
C VAL A 11 -9.61 17.22 -32.05
N THR A 12 -8.28 17.14 -31.91
CA THR A 12 -7.64 16.27 -30.93
C THR A 12 -8.02 16.82 -29.57
N LEU A 13 -9.24 16.49 -29.15
CA LEU A 13 -9.66 16.57 -27.77
C LEU A 13 -8.84 15.52 -27.04
N GLY A 14 -7.66 15.92 -26.58
CA GLY A 14 -6.86 15.12 -25.65
C GLY A 14 -7.71 14.91 -24.40
N VAL A 15 -8.34 13.74 -24.31
CA VAL A 15 -9.07 13.35 -23.11
C VAL A 15 -8.02 13.17 -22.03
N LEU A 16 -7.82 14.21 -21.22
CA LEU A 16 -7.01 14.14 -20.02
C LEU A 16 -7.77 13.23 -19.05
N TRP A 17 -7.49 11.93 -19.11
CA TRP A 17 -7.89 10.99 -18.08
C TRP A 17 -7.13 11.38 -16.82
N SER A 18 -7.78 12.17 -15.96
CA SER A 18 -7.27 12.41 -14.61
C SER A 18 -7.32 11.06 -13.89
N CYS A 19 -6.16 10.46 -13.63
CA CYS A 19 -6.07 9.38 -12.67
C CYS A 19 -6.51 9.93 -11.31
N ASN A 20 -7.52 9.31 -10.70
CA ASN A 20 -7.98 9.66 -9.37
C ASN A 20 -6.96 9.13 -8.33
N ILE A 21 -6.69 9.91 -7.29
CA ILE A 21 -5.84 9.50 -6.18
C ILE A 21 -6.73 8.72 -5.22
N SER A 22 -6.85 7.42 -5.46
CA SER A 22 -7.68 6.53 -4.66
C SER A 22 -7.07 5.13 -4.62
N PRO A 23 -7.26 4.38 -3.52
CA PRO A 23 -6.87 2.98 -3.46
C PRO A 23 -7.54 2.16 -4.56
N LYS A 24 -6.94 1.01 -4.88
CA LYS A 24 -7.56 -0.03 -5.69
C LYS A 24 -7.63 -1.34 -4.91
N PRO A 25 -8.79 -2.00 -4.88
CA PRO A 25 -8.90 -3.32 -4.26
C PRO A 25 -7.85 -4.28 -4.82
N ILE A 26 -7.14 -4.97 -3.92
CA ILE A 26 -6.20 -6.02 -4.29
C ILE A 26 -6.99 -7.27 -4.69
N VAL A 27 -6.74 -7.78 -5.88
CA VAL A 27 -7.31 -9.03 -6.37
C VAL A 27 -6.43 -10.19 -5.93
N TYR A 28 -6.70 -10.70 -4.73
CA TYR A 28 -5.96 -11.81 -4.14
C TYR A 28 -5.94 -13.05 -5.04
N GLY A 29 -4.78 -13.68 -5.15
CA GLY A 29 -4.52 -14.80 -6.05
C GLY A 29 -4.26 -14.41 -7.51
N GLN A 30 -4.26 -13.11 -7.84
CA GLN A 30 -4.01 -12.62 -9.20
C GLN A 30 -2.99 -11.48 -9.23
N ASP A 31 -3.17 -10.46 -8.40
CA ASP A 31 -2.26 -9.32 -8.35
C ASP A 31 -0.90 -9.73 -7.79
N ALA A 32 0.16 -9.11 -8.30
CA ALA A 32 1.53 -9.38 -7.91
C ALA A 32 2.11 -8.24 -7.07
N CYS A 33 2.84 -8.60 -6.02
CA CYS A 33 3.60 -7.66 -5.23
C CYS A 33 4.65 -6.96 -6.09
N HIS A 34 4.69 -5.63 -6.02
CA HIS A 34 5.64 -4.85 -6.78
C HIS A 34 7.09 -5.06 -6.32
N TYR A 35 7.31 -5.38 -5.05
CA TYR A 35 8.63 -5.58 -4.49
C TYR A 35 9.13 -7.03 -4.72
N CYS A 36 8.54 -8.02 -4.04
CA CYS A 36 9.01 -9.42 -4.09
C CYS A 36 8.58 -10.19 -5.35
N LYS A 37 7.73 -9.61 -6.20
CA LYS A 37 7.19 -10.20 -7.45
C LYS A 37 6.31 -11.44 -7.28
N MET A 38 6.07 -11.88 -6.05
CA MET A 38 5.14 -12.96 -5.76
C MET A 38 3.69 -12.53 -5.93
N THR A 39 2.81 -13.48 -6.24
CA THR A 39 1.36 -13.26 -6.24
C THR A 39 0.88 -13.01 -4.81
N ILE A 40 0.08 -11.95 -4.63
CA ILE A 40 -0.50 -11.57 -3.35
C ILE A 40 -1.64 -12.52 -3.03
N VAL A 41 -1.49 -13.34 -2.00
CA VAL A 41 -2.49 -14.33 -1.58
C VAL A 41 -2.97 -14.12 -0.15
N ASP A 42 -2.16 -13.45 0.68
CA ASP A 42 -2.49 -13.18 2.07
C ASP A 42 -3.39 -11.94 2.19
N LYS A 43 -4.52 -12.11 2.89
CA LYS A 43 -5.55 -11.09 3.06
C LYS A 43 -5.36 -10.20 4.28
N ILE A 44 -4.35 -10.48 5.10
CA ILE A 44 -4.14 -9.83 6.39
C ILE A 44 -3.06 -8.75 6.31
N HIS A 45 -2.00 -9.00 5.54
CA HIS A 45 -0.76 -8.21 5.61
C HIS A 45 -0.53 -7.32 4.39
N ALA A 46 -1.22 -7.57 3.28
CA ALA A 46 -1.01 -6.86 2.02
C ALA A 46 -1.13 -5.34 2.18
N ALA A 47 -0.44 -4.60 1.31
CA ALA A 47 -0.31 -3.16 1.39
C ALA A 47 -0.41 -2.50 0.00
N GLU A 48 -0.65 -1.20 -0.01
CA GLU A 48 -0.78 -0.40 -1.22
C GLU A 48 -0.13 0.98 -1.06
N VAL A 49 0.55 1.44 -2.10
CA VAL A 49 0.97 2.84 -2.27
C VAL A 49 0.24 3.43 -3.46
N VAL A 50 -0.32 4.63 -3.28
CA VAL A 50 -0.91 5.42 -4.38
C VAL A 50 -0.11 6.69 -4.57
N THR A 51 0.37 6.92 -5.79
CA THR A 51 1.15 8.13 -6.12
C THR A 51 0.27 9.38 -6.27
N ASN A 52 0.89 10.55 -6.28
CA ASN A 52 0.28 11.85 -6.64
C ASN A 52 -0.35 11.86 -8.04
N LYS A 53 0.00 10.89 -8.90
CA LYS A 53 -0.59 10.68 -10.24
C LYS A 53 -1.64 9.57 -10.26
N GLY A 54 -2.05 9.03 -9.10
CA GLY A 54 -3.02 7.93 -9.00
C GLY A 54 -2.52 6.57 -9.49
N LYS A 55 -1.21 6.42 -9.75
CA LYS A 55 -0.61 5.09 -9.99
C LYS A 55 -0.56 4.32 -8.67
N VAL A 56 -1.01 3.07 -8.73
CA VAL A 56 -1.07 2.14 -7.60
C VAL A 56 0.08 1.13 -7.69
N TYR A 57 0.74 0.90 -6.56
CA TYR A 57 1.68 -0.18 -6.33
C TYR A 57 1.17 -1.05 -5.19
N MET A 58 1.05 -2.35 -5.41
CA MET A 58 0.52 -3.30 -4.43
C MET A 58 1.65 -4.15 -3.86
N PHE A 59 1.52 -4.62 -2.63
CA PHE A 59 2.54 -5.35 -1.92
C PHE A 59 1.95 -6.54 -1.16
N ASP A 60 2.69 -7.66 -1.10
CA ASP A 60 2.25 -8.87 -0.38
C ASP A 60 2.21 -8.66 1.13
N ALA A 61 3.00 -7.71 1.64
CA ALA A 61 3.03 -7.32 3.04
C ALA A 61 3.45 -5.85 3.22
N SER A 62 3.16 -5.27 4.39
CA SER A 62 3.61 -3.91 4.76
C SER A 62 5.13 -3.75 4.70
N GLU A 63 5.90 -4.76 5.09
CA GLU A 63 7.37 -4.74 5.00
C GLU A 63 7.87 -4.65 3.55
N CYS A 64 7.16 -5.24 2.58
CA CYS A 64 7.47 -5.07 1.15
C CYS A 64 7.23 -3.62 0.69
N MET A 65 6.18 -2.97 1.22
CA MET A 65 5.93 -1.55 0.95
C MET A 65 7.05 -0.68 1.52
N ILE A 66 7.48 -0.96 2.76
CA ILE A 66 8.56 -0.21 3.43
C ILE A 66 9.86 -0.34 2.63
N HIS A 67 10.28 -1.55 2.27
CA HIS A 67 11.50 -1.73 1.47
C HIS A 67 11.40 -1.10 0.07
N PHE A 68 10.21 -1.06 -0.52
CA PHE A 68 10.01 -0.33 -1.77
C PHE A 68 10.24 1.18 -1.61
N MET A 69 9.92 1.76 -0.44
CA MET A 69 10.13 3.19 -0.18
C MET A 69 11.61 3.57 -0.14
N ASP A 70 12.52 2.64 0.17
CA ASP A 70 13.97 2.88 0.15
C ASP A 70 14.51 3.06 -1.28
N GLU A 71 13.85 2.44 -2.27
CA GLU A 71 14.23 2.47 -3.69
C GLU A 71 13.37 3.43 -4.52
N PHE A 72 12.41 4.13 -3.88
CA PHE A 72 11.42 4.96 -4.55
C PHE A 72 11.42 6.39 -4.01
N ASP A 73 11.16 7.35 -4.90
CA ASP A 73 10.98 8.76 -4.50
C ASP A 73 9.64 8.92 -3.76
N THR A 74 9.69 8.85 -2.43
CA THR A 74 8.53 8.93 -1.54
C THR A 74 7.78 10.27 -1.65
N SER A 75 8.41 11.33 -2.19
CA SER A 75 7.71 12.59 -2.48
C SER A 75 6.62 12.43 -3.55
N GLN A 76 6.66 11.35 -4.33
CA GLN A 76 5.65 11.01 -5.32
C GLN A 76 4.46 10.24 -4.74
N ILE A 77 4.50 9.83 -3.47
CA ILE A 77 3.45 9.05 -2.81
C ILE A 77 2.42 9.97 -2.17
N ALA A 78 1.15 9.74 -2.47
CA ALA A 78 0.02 10.43 -1.87
C ALA A 78 -0.61 9.63 -0.72
N LEU A 79 -0.71 8.30 -0.87
CA LEU A 79 -1.33 7.41 0.12
C LEU A 79 -0.41 6.22 0.44
N TYR A 80 -0.31 5.91 1.73
CA TYR A 80 0.30 4.69 2.26
C TYR A 80 -0.78 3.87 2.94
N LEU A 81 -0.96 2.62 2.52
CA LEU A 81 -2.07 1.80 2.97
C LEU A 81 -1.59 0.40 3.35
N SER A 82 -2.16 -0.14 4.41
CA SER A 82 -2.00 -1.54 4.80
C SER A 82 -3.35 -2.16 5.03
N ASN A 83 -3.48 -3.45 4.80
CA ASN A 83 -4.62 -4.20 5.30
C ASN A 83 -4.68 -4.13 6.82
N ASN A 84 -5.91 -4.07 7.33
CA ASN A 84 -6.22 -4.09 8.73
C ASN A 84 -6.30 -5.54 9.24
N TYR A 85 -5.49 -5.88 10.24
CA TYR A 85 -5.47 -7.22 10.83
C TYR A 85 -6.85 -7.65 11.36
N THR A 86 -7.64 -6.74 11.94
CA THR A 86 -8.94 -7.08 12.52
C THR A 86 -10.05 -7.24 11.49
N ASN A 87 -9.85 -6.73 10.28
CA ASN A 87 -10.78 -6.81 9.17
C ASN A 87 -9.99 -7.04 7.87
N PRO A 88 -9.65 -8.30 7.55
CA PRO A 88 -8.86 -8.62 6.38
C PRO A 88 -9.42 -7.99 5.11
N GLU A 89 -8.53 -7.63 4.18
CA GLU A 89 -8.85 -6.91 2.93
C GLU A 89 -9.28 -5.43 3.08
N GLU A 90 -9.55 -4.93 4.30
CA GLU A 90 -9.78 -3.49 4.54
C GLU A 90 -8.45 -2.74 4.54
N LEU A 91 -8.23 -1.89 3.54
CA LEU A 91 -7.11 -0.96 3.51
C LEU A 91 -7.34 0.21 4.47
N ILE A 92 -6.36 0.46 5.34
CA ILE A 92 -6.31 1.57 6.29
C ILE A 92 -5.09 2.44 6.02
N ASP A 93 -5.17 3.71 6.41
CA ASP A 93 -4.03 4.64 6.35
C ASP A 93 -2.89 4.14 7.25
N ALA A 94 -1.81 3.69 6.62
CA ALA A 94 -0.64 3.13 7.30
C ALA A 94 0.05 4.18 8.18
N THR A 95 -0.03 5.47 7.82
CA THR A 95 0.60 6.56 8.58
C THR A 95 -0.08 6.82 9.92
N GLN A 96 -1.34 6.40 10.05
CA GLN A 96 -2.15 6.52 11.28
C GLN A 96 -2.36 5.17 11.99
N ALA A 97 -1.89 4.07 11.40
CA ALA A 97 -2.05 2.74 11.95
C ALA A 97 -1.14 2.49 13.17
N THR A 98 -1.53 1.50 13.96
CA THR A 98 -0.66 0.89 14.97
C THR A 98 -0.15 -0.44 14.45
N PHE A 99 1.15 -0.68 14.55
CA PHE A 99 1.77 -1.91 14.06
C PHE A 99 2.19 -2.79 15.23
N LEU A 100 2.11 -4.10 15.05
CA LEU A 100 2.65 -5.10 15.96
C LEU A 100 3.64 -5.97 15.19
N ILE A 101 4.86 -6.09 15.70
CA ILE A 101 5.81 -7.11 15.27
C ILE A 101 5.81 -8.24 16.31
N SER A 102 5.40 -9.44 15.91
CA SER A 102 5.27 -10.57 16.85
C SER A 102 5.51 -11.91 16.14
N GLU A 103 6.54 -12.66 16.53
CA GLU A 103 6.86 -13.99 15.95
C GLU A 103 5.68 -14.99 15.98
N LYS A 104 4.69 -14.77 16.85
CA LYS A 104 3.48 -15.60 16.93
C LYS A 104 2.37 -15.17 15.96
N VAL A 105 2.63 -14.15 15.14
CA VAL A 105 1.75 -13.58 14.12
C VAL A 105 2.59 -13.41 12.83
N PRO A 106 2.83 -14.50 12.10
CA PRO A 106 3.72 -14.46 10.94
C PRO A 106 3.08 -13.72 9.76
N SER A 107 3.87 -12.86 9.12
CA SER A 107 3.58 -12.25 7.83
C SER A 107 4.22 -13.07 6.71
N PRO A 108 3.74 -12.99 5.45
CA PRO A 108 4.26 -13.83 4.36
C PRO A 108 5.74 -13.54 4.03
N MET A 109 6.27 -12.36 4.41
CA MET A 109 7.66 -11.95 4.15
C MET A 109 8.56 -12.02 5.40
N GLY A 110 8.09 -12.63 6.49
CA GLY A 110 8.92 -13.00 7.64
C GLY A 110 9.24 -11.87 8.63
N ALA A 111 8.76 -10.65 8.41
CA ALA A 111 8.90 -9.57 9.39
C ALA A 111 7.95 -9.72 10.59
N ASN A 112 6.93 -10.59 10.47
CA ASN A 112 5.89 -10.80 11.47
C ASN A 112 5.13 -9.52 11.83
N LEU A 113 4.95 -8.65 10.83
CA LEU A 113 4.42 -7.30 10.95
C LEU A 113 2.94 -7.27 10.59
N SER A 114 2.08 -6.86 11.53
CA SER A 114 0.65 -6.68 11.29
C SER A 114 0.21 -5.25 11.63
N ALA A 115 -0.65 -4.66 10.79
CA ALA A 115 -1.20 -3.33 10.99
C ALA A 115 -2.61 -3.38 11.60
N PHE A 116 -2.92 -2.42 12.46
CA PHE A 116 -4.17 -2.29 13.17
C PHE A 116 -4.71 -0.88 13.01
N LYS A 117 -5.99 -0.77 12.71
CA LYS A 117 -6.70 0.51 12.66
C LYS A 117 -6.74 1.20 14.02
N ASN A 118 -6.93 0.42 15.09
CA ASN A 118 -7.03 0.91 16.46
C ASN A 118 -5.89 0.35 17.31
N LYS A 119 -5.33 1.20 18.17
CA LYS A 119 -4.27 0.81 19.10
C LYS A 119 -4.71 -0.27 20.09
N GLU A 120 -5.97 -0.23 20.51
CA GLU A 120 -6.55 -1.16 21.48
C GLU A 120 -6.55 -2.59 20.94
N ASP A 121 -6.79 -2.76 19.65
CA ASP A 121 -6.77 -4.08 18.99
C ASP A 121 -5.34 -4.65 18.94
N ALA A 122 -4.35 -3.81 18.64
CA ALA A 122 -2.94 -4.20 18.67
C ALA A 122 -2.50 -4.62 20.08
N ILE A 123 -2.85 -3.83 21.12
CA ILE A 123 -2.53 -4.16 22.52
C ILE A 123 -3.21 -5.47 22.95
N LYS A 124 -4.47 -5.67 22.55
CA LYS A 124 -5.20 -6.89 22.85
C LYS A 124 -4.51 -8.11 22.24
N LEU A 125 -4.00 -8.01 21.00
CA LEU A 125 -3.25 -9.11 20.39
C LEU A 125 -1.86 -9.27 21.03
N GLN A 126 -1.15 -8.18 21.28
CA GLN A 126 0.15 -8.16 21.97
C GLN A 126 0.07 -8.88 23.32
N SER A 127 -0.97 -8.64 24.13
CA SER A 127 -1.14 -9.32 25.41
C SER A 127 -1.23 -10.86 25.31
N LYS A 128 -1.66 -11.37 24.15
CA LYS A 128 -1.83 -12.82 23.88
C LYS A 128 -0.65 -13.43 23.13
N LYS A 129 -0.03 -12.65 22.25
CA LYS A 129 0.96 -13.13 21.29
C LYS A 129 2.37 -12.59 21.55
N GLY A 130 2.52 -11.64 22.47
CA GLY A 130 3.77 -10.91 22.70
C GLY A 130 4.10 -10.02 21.51
N GLY A 131 5.34 -9.52 21.48
CA GLY A 131 5.84 -8.64 20.43
C GLY A 131 5.80 -7.16 20.82
N ASP A 132 6.23 -6.33 19.88
CA ASP A 132 6.45 -4.90 20.10
C ASP A 132 5.52 -4.06 19.23
N ILE A 133 5.00 -3.00 19.82
CA ILE A 133 4.08 -2.06 19.15
C ILE A 133 4.85 -0.87 18.61
N TYR A 134 4.55 -0.50 17.37
CA TYR A 134 5.15 0.63 16.68
C TYR A 134 4.09 1.59 16.14
N THR A 135 4.40 2.88 16.15
CA THR A 135 3.78 3.86 15.25
C THR A 135 4.45 3.78 13.88
N TRP A 136 3.86 4.39 12.86
CA TRP A 136 4.47 4.48 11.53
C TRP A 136 5.91 5.00 11.56
N ASP A 137 6.16 6.17 12.18
CA ASP A 137 7.50 6.77 12.24
C ASP A 137 8.52 5.90 12.98
N ALA A 138 8.09 5.18 14.02
CA ALA A 138 8.96 4.26 14.76
C ALA A 138 9.25 2.99 13.95
N LEU A 139 8.27 2.53 13.16
CA LEU A 139 8.39 1.38 12.29
C LEU A 139 9.37 1.67 11.14
N ILE A 140 9.27 2.82 10.48
CA ILE A 140 10.20 3.18 9.39
C ILE A 140 11.64 3.18 9.89
N LYS A 141 11.91 3.84 11.02
CA LYS A 141 13.24 3.82 11.65
C LYS A 141 13.74 2.40 11.97
N LYS A 142 12.85 1.51 12.41
CA LYS A 142 13.18 0.11 12.71
C LYS A 142 13.64 -0.70 11.48
N PHE A 143 13.26 -0.27 10.27
CA PHE A 143 13.61 -0.91 9.00
C PHE A 143 14.78 -0.21 8.26
N GLU A 144 15.20 0.97 8.72
CA GLU A 144 16.41 1.66 8.22
C GLU A 144 17.72 1.06 8.77
N ASP A 145 17.65 0.33 9.90
CA ASP A 145 18.76 -0.35 10.59
C ASP A 145 19.01 -1.78 10.09
#